data_AF-A0A519TY83-F1
#
_entry.id   AF-A0A519TY83-F1
#
_cell.length_a   1.000
_cell.length_b   1.000
_cell.length_c   1.000
_cell.angle_alpha   90.00
_cell.angle_beta   90.00
_cell.angle_gamma   90.00
#
_symmetry.space_group_name_H-M   'P 1'
#
loop_
_entity.id
_entity.type
_entity.pdbx_description
1 polymer ?
#
loop_
_entity_poly.entity_id
_entity_poly.type
_entity_poly.pdbx_seq_one_letter_code
_entity_poly.pdbx_strand_id
1 'polypeptide(L)'
;MQESDSQALFSATAVSTTILCVNLITIYLFTNYFGLTLVVTNKLIIVSFMVAVGYVNHYFFVRERRFLRYDFQKDRKGGFLIVAYIIFTFMLALIVGKYNREKIFKERAGELRNVPRRESLEGKIKKWFE
;
A
#
# COMPACT_ATOMS: atom_id res chain seq x y z
N MET A 1 33.26 -13.68 -1.93
CA MET A 1 33.02 -12.88 -0.72
C MET A 1 32.07 -13.69 0.16
N GLN A 2 32.56 -14.33 1.23
CA GLN A 2 31.70 -15.08 2.17
C GLN A 2 31.15 -14.08 3.19
N GLU A 3 29.85 -13.80 3.14
CA GLU A 3 29.16 -13.09 4.22
C GLU A 3 29.32 -13.89 5.51
N SER A 4 29.59 -13.20 6.63
CA SER A 4 29.52 -13.86 7.93
C SER A 4 28.07 -14.28 8.21
N ASP A 5 27.86 -15.44 8.81
CA ASP A 5 26.52 -15.94 9.21
C ASP A 5 25.67 -14.89 9.94
N SER A 6 26.31 -14.04 10.74
CA SER A 6 25.69 -12.92 11.44
C SER A 6 25.17 -11.82 10.50
N GLN A 7 25.91 -11.50 9.43
CA GLN A 7 25.48 -10.52 8.43
C GLN A 7 24.30 -11.06 7.62
N ALA A 8 24.34 -12.34 7.24
CA ALA A 8 23.23 -12.98 6.51
C ALA A 8 21.93 -12.98 7.34
N LEU A 9 22.01 -13.28 8.65
CA LEU A 9 20.87 -13.20 9.57
C LEU A 9 20.32 -11.78 9.73
N PHE A 10 21.21 -10.82 9.91
CA PHE A 10 20.82 -9.43 10.06
C PHE A 10 20.16 -8.92 8.79
N SER A 11 20.74 -9.20 7.63
CA SER A 11 20.19 -8.89 6.31
C SER A 11 18.81 -9.52 6.11
N ALA A 12 18.66 -10.83 6.37
CA ALA A 12 17.38 -11.51 6.27
C ALA A 12 16.32 -10.91 7.21
N THR A 13 16.70 -10.53 8.43
CA THR A 13 15.81 -9.86 9.39
C THR A 13 15.39 -8.49 8.88
N ALA A 14 16.33 -7.66 8.42
CA ALA A 14 16.05 -6.32 7.93
C ALA A 14 15.14 -6.35 6.70
N VAL A 15 15.45 -7.20 5.72
CA VAL A 15 14.66 -7.33 4.48
C VAL A 15 13.25 -7.85 4.78
N SER A 16 13.13 -8.96 5.52
CA SER A 16 11.81 -9.53 5.85
C SER A 16 10.96 -8.57 6.69
N THR A 17 11.56 -7.88 7.65
CA THR A 17 10.87 -6.87 8.46
C THR A 17 10.40 -5.71 7.60
N THR A 18 11.24 -5.25 6.66
CA THR A 18 10.86 -4.16 5.75
C THR A 18 9.67 -4.56 4.90
N ILE A 19 9.68 -5.76 4.32
CA ILE A 19 8.55 -6.28 3.52
C ILE A 19 7.28 -6.39 4.38
N LEU A 20 7.39 -6.89 5.62
CA LEU A 20 6.27 -6.95 6.57
C LEU A 20 5.72 -5.56 6.90
N CYS A 21 6.59 -4.60 7.18
CA CYS A 21 6.21 -3.23 7.50
C CYS A 21 5.52 -2.54 6.32
N VAL A 22 6.05 -2.67 5.10
CA VAL A 22 5.41 -2.14 3.88
C VAL A 22 4.02 -2.73 3.71
N ASN A 23 3.85 -4.02 3.97
CA ASN A 23 2.55 -4.69 3.91
C ASN A 23 1.55 -4.16 4.92
N LEU A 24 1.96 -4.08 6.18
CA LEU A 24 1.10 -3.57 7.25
C LEU A 24 0.70 -2.11 6.98
N ILE A 25 1.64 -1.28 6.49
CA ILE A 25 1.34 0.09 6.07
C ILE A 25 0.36 0.11 4.90
N THR A 26 0.52 -0.76 3.91
CA THR A 26 -0.38 -0.84 2.76
C THR A 26 -1.81 -1.21 3.18
N ILE A 27 -1.95 -2.21 4.07
CA ILE A 27 -3.26 -2.61 4.64
C ILE A 27 -3.84 -1.46 5.47
N TYR A 28 -3.01 -0.78 6.27
CA TYR A 28 -3.44 0.37 7.06
C TYR A 28 -3.93 1.53 6.17
N LEU A 29 -3.20 1.88 5.12
CA LEU A 29 -3.62 2.90 4.16
C LEU A 29 -4.89 2.50 3.40
N PHE A 30 -5.01 1.23 3.03
CA PHE A 30 -6.21 0.69 2.38
C PHE A 30 -7.43 0.79 3.30
N THR A 31 -7.33 0.33 4.54
CA THR A 31 -8.43 0.43 5.52
C THR A 31 -8.79 1.88 5.84
N ASN A 32 -7.79 2.77 5.92
CA ASN A 32 -8.01 4.18 6.12
C ASN A 32 -8.74 4.84 4.94
N TYR A 33 -8.41 4.45 3.71
CA TYR A 33 -9.08 4.91 2.49
C TYR A 33 -10.59 4.63 2.51
N PHE A 34 -11.01 3.51 3.10
CA PHE A 34 -12.43 3.17 3.30
C PHE A 34 -13.04 3.71 4.59
N GLY A 35 -12.29 4.49 5.38
CA GLY A 35 -12.76 5.07 6.64
C GLY A 35 -12.92 4.06 7.79
N LEU A 36 -12.29 2.88 7.69
CA LEU A 36 -12.40 1.81 8.70
C LEU A 36 -11.44 2.03 9.89
N THR A 37 -10.44 2.89 9.75
CA THR A 37 -9.37 3.07 10.74
C THR A 37 -9.06 4.56 10.96
N LEU A 38 -8.74 4.91 12.20
CA LEU A 38 -8.31 6.27 12.59
C LEU A 38 -6.90 6.57 12.07
N VAL A 39 -6.70 7.80 11.60
CA VAL A 39 -5.38 8.26 11.14
C VAL A 39 -4.46 8.51 12.34
N VAL A 40 -3.48 7.63 12.53
CA VAL A 40 -2.33 7.86 13.41
C VAL A 40 -1.28 8.68 12.65
N THR A 41 -1.15 9.95 13.00
CA THR A 41 -0.18 10.87 12.37
C THR A 41 1.16 10.94 13.12
N ASN A 42 1.22 10.38 14.34
CA ASN A 42 2.41 10.47 15.18
C ASN A 42 3.52 9.55 14.66
N LYS A 43 4.59 10.16 14.11
CA LYS A 43 5.75 9.47 13.55
C LYS A 43 6.44 8.54 14.55
N LEU A 44 6.53 8.93 15.83
CA LEU A 44 7.22 8.12 16.86
C LEU A 44 6.45 6.83 17.16
N ILE A 45 5.12 6.87 17.12
CA ILE A 45 4.28 5.67 17.29
C ILE A 45 4.48 4.71 16.12
N ILE A 46 4.55 5.23 14.89
CA ILE A 46 4.80 4.40 13.70
C ILE A 46 6.19 3.75 13.76
N VAL A 47 7.23 4.52 14.11
CA VAL A 47 8.61 4.00 14.19
C VAL A 47 8.73 2.95 15.31
N SER A 48 8.18 3.21 16.49
CA SER A 48 8.20 2.23 17.59
C SER A 48 7.44 0.96 17.24
N PHE A 49 6.32 1.06 16.51
CA PHE A 49 5.61 -0.10 15.98
C PHE A 49 6.47 -0.90 14.98
N MET A 50 7.17 -0.24 14.06
CA MET A 50 8.08 -0.91 13.12
C MET A 50 9.22 -1.66 13.84
N VAL A 51 9.79 -1.06 14.88
CA VAL A 51 10.82 -1.70 15.72
C VAL A 51 10.24 -2.93 16.45
N ALA A 52 9.04 -2.81 17.01
CA ALA A 52 8.36 -3.93 17.67
C ALA A 52 8.07 -5.08 16.69
N VAL A 53 7.59 -4.78 15.48
CA VAL A 53 7.37 -5.77 14.42
C VAL A 53 8.69 -6.45 14.04
N GLY A 54 9.78 -5.70 13.91
CA GLY A 54 11.10 -6.26 13.64
C GLY A 54 11.58 -7.21 14.72
N TYR A 55 11.38 -6.85 15.99
CA TYR A 55 11.73 -7.72 17.12
C TYR A 55 10.93 -9.03 17.10
N VAL A 56 9.61 -8.95 16.87
CA VAL A 56 8.74 -10.13 16.76
C VAL A 56 9.14 -11.00 15.57
N ASN A 57 9.35 -10.39 14.39
CA ASN A 57 9.75 -11.10 13.18
C ASN A 57 11.10 -11.81 13.35
N HIS A 58 12.09 -11.12 13.94
CA HIS A 58 13.37 -11.73 14.24
C HIS A 58 13.24 -12.94 15.17
N TYR A 59 12.52 -12.77 16.28
CA TYR A 59 12.41 -13.80 17.31
C TYR A 59 11.69 -15.06 16.79
N PHE A 60 10.59 -14.90 16.06
CA PHE A 60 9.75 -16.03 15.63
C PHE A 60 10.16 -16.64 14.30
N PHE A 61 10.64 -15.86 13.32
CA PHE A 61 10.86 -16.35 11.96
C PHE A 61 12.33 -16.49 11.59
N VAL A 62 13.17 -15.51 11.97
CA VAL A 62 14.56 -15.44 11.47
C VAL A 62 15.56 -16.11 12.40
N ARG A 63 15.37 -16.02 13.73
CA ARG A 63 16.32 -16.53 14.73
C ARG A 63 16.65 -18.01 14.57
N GLU A 64 15.65 -18.83 14.24
CA GLU A 64 15.80 -20.28 14.17
C GLU A 64 16.45 -20.76 12.87
N ARG A 65 16.81 -19.85 11.94
CA ARG A 65 17.48 -20.16 10.66
C ARG A 65 16.79 -21.23 9.82
N ARG A 66 15.55 -21.60 10.13
CA ARG A 66 14.87 -22.74 9.46
C ARG A 66 14.77 -22.49 7.96
N PHE A 67 14.62 -21.23 7.55
CA PHE A 67 14.62 -20.80 6.15
C PHE A 67 15.90 -21.16 5.37
N LEU A 68 17.07 -21.28 6.02
CA LEU A 68 18.32 -21.73 5.36
C LEU A 68 18.34 -23.23 5.09
N ARG A 69 17.49 -24.01 5.77
CA ARG A 69 17.37 -25.47 5.59
C ARG A 69 16.23 -25.87 4.66
N TYR A 70 15.43 -24.92 4.20
CA TYR A 70 14.34 -25.17 3.26
C TYR A 70 14.74 -24.71 1.86
N ASP A 71 15.02 -25.66 0.96
CA ASP A 71 14.97 -25.39 -0.47
C ASP A 71 13.52 -25.11 -0.89
N PHE A 72 13.32 -24.28 -1.92
CA PHE A 72 12.01 -23.97 -2.50
C PHE A 72 11.16 -25.22 -2.83
N GLN A 73 11.80 -26.36 -3.12
CA GLN A 73 11.10 -27.63 -3.32
C GLN A 73 10.49 -28.22 -2.03
N LYS A 74 11.13 -27.98 -0.88
CA LYS A 74 10.75 -28.56 0.42
C LYS A 74 9.70 -27.72 1.14
N ASP A 75 9.65 -26.41 0.88
CA ASP A 75 8.62 -25.49 1.40
C ASP A 75 7.61 -25.06 0.33
N ARG A 76 6.86 -26.02 -0.22
CA ARG A 76 5.76 -25.76 -1.17
C ARG A 76 4.67 -24.86 -0.58
N LYS A 77 4.44 -24.92 0.74
CA LYS A 77 3.41 -24.11 1.41
C LYS A 77 3.83 -22.64 1.47
N GLY A 78 5.08 -22.36 1.85
CA GLY A 78 5.65 -21.01 1.82
C GLY A 78 5.70 -20.44 0.40
N GLY A 79 6.14 -21.24 -0.57
CA GLY A 79 6.14 -20.83 -1.98
C GLY A 79 4.75 -20.48 -2.51
N PHE A 80 3.75 -21.31 -2.21
CA PHE A 80 2.35 -21.02 -2.56
C PHE A 80 1.83 -19.74 -1.90
N LEU A 81 2.17 -19.50 -0.63
CA LEU A 81 1.79 -18.27 0.08
C LEU A 81 2.38 -17.02 -0.58
N ILE A 82 3.63 -17.06 -1.05
CA ILE A 82 4.26 -15.95 -1.78
C ILE A 82 3.51 -15.69 -3.09
N VAL A 83 3.22 -16.73 -3.87
CA VAL A 83 2.50 -16.58 -5.14
C VAL A 83 1.09 -16.05 -4.93
N ALA A 84 0.35 -16.60 -3.96
CA ALA A 84 -0.98 -16.12 -3.58
C ALA A 84 -0.94 -14.64 -3.14
N TYR A 85 0.07 -14.25 -2.37
CA TYR A 85 0.27 -12.88 -1.94
C TYR A 85 0.54 -11.92 -3.11
N ILE A 86 1.36 -12.31 -4.10
CA ILE A 86 1.61 -11.50 -5.30
C ILE A 86 0.30 -11.27 -6.07
N ILE A 87 -0.48 -12.34 -6.29
CA ILE A 87 -1.78 -12.27 -6.99
C ILE A 87 -2.75 -11.36 -6.21
N PHE A 88 -2.83 -11.54 -4.89
CA PHE A 88 -3.71 -10.75 -4.03
C PHE A 88 -3.35 -9.25 -4.06
N THR A 89 -2.05 -8.94 -3.98
CA THR A 89 -1.55 -7.55 -4.04
C THR A 89 -1.87 -6.90 -5.39
N PHE A 90 -1.71 -7.65 -6.48
CA PHE A 90 -2.07 -7.20 -7.82
C PHE A 90 -3.58 -6.90 -7.94
N MET A 91 -4.44 -7.77 -7.42
CA MET A 91 -5.89 -7.55 -7.42
C MET A 91 -6.30 -6.33 -6.59
N LEU A 92 -5.71 -6.13 -5.41
CA LEU A 92 -5.95 -4.93 -4.61
C LEU A 92 -5.56 -3.66 -5.36
N ALA A 93 -4.41 -3.65 -6.05
CA ALA A 93 -3.97 -2.51 -6.84
C ALA A 93 -4.97 -2.17 -7.97
N LEU A 94 -5.52 -3.18 -8.66
CA LEU A 94 -6.57 -2.97 -9.67
C LEU A 94 -7.86 -2.40 -9.07
N ILE A 95 -8.29 -2.90 -7.91
CA ILE A 95 -9.50 -2.41 -7.22
C ILE A 95 -9.32 -0.95 -6.80
N VAL A 96 -8.22 -0.62 -6.12
CA VAL A 96 -7.91 0.75 -5.70
C VAL A 96 -7.81 1.67 -6.92
N GLY A 97 -7.16 1.21 -7.99
CA GLY A 97 -7.05 1.96 -9.25
C GLY A 97 -8.41 2.28 -9.86
N LYS A 98 -9.34 1.31 -9.87
CA LYS A 98 -10.71 1.52 -10.35
C LYS A 98 -11.48 2.52 -9.49
N TYR A 99 -11.45 2.36 -8.17
CA TYR A 99 -12.11 3.28 -7.23
C TYR A 99 -11.57 4.70 -7.35
N ASN A 100 -10.25 4.87 -7.45
CA ASN A 100 -9.63 6.18 -7.57
C ASN A 100 -10.00 6.85 -8.91
N ARG A 101 -10.05 6.07 -10.00
CA ARG A 101 -10.51 6.56 -11.31
C ARG A 101 -11.96 7.03 -11.26
N GLU A 102 -12.85 6.26 -10.63
CA GLU A 102 -14.26 6.65 -10.47
C GLU A 102 -14.42 7.89 -9.61
N LYS A 103 -13.66 8.01 -8.52
CA LYS A 103 -13.64 9.19 -7.66
C LYS A 103 -13.23 10.44 -8.43
N ILE A 104 -12.11 10.40 -9.15
CA ILE A 104 -11.62 11.52 -9.97
C ILE A 104 -12.65 11.90 -11.04
N PHE A 105 -13.31 10.91 -11.65
CA PHE A 105 -14.31 11.18 -12.69
C PHE A 105 -15.55 11.86 -12.11
N LYS A 106 -16.03 11.45 -10.93
CA LYS A 106 -17.15 12.08 -10.22
C LYS A 106 -16.81 13.50 -9.75
N GLU A 107 -15.61 13.71 -9.22
CA GLU A 107 -15.13 15.05 -8.82
C GLU A 107 -15.07 16.00 -10.02
N ARG A 108 -14.49 15.57 -11.15
CA ARG A 108 -14.43 16.37 -12.38
C ARG A 108 -15.81 16.63 -12.99
N ALA A 109 -16.71 15.65 -12.96
CA ALA A 109 -18.08 15.82 -13.43
C ALA A 109 -18.88 16.79 -12.52
N GLY A 110 -18.61 16.78 -11.22
CA GLY A 110 -19.17 17.72 -10.25
C GLY A 110 -18.66 19.14 -10.44
N GLU A 111 -17.35 19.32 -10.66
CA GLU A 111 -16.77 20.62 -11.03
C GLU A 111 -17.39 21.19 -12.31
N LEU A 112 -17.51 20.37 -13.36
CA LEU A 112 -18.14 20.78 -14.62
C LEU A 112 -19.61 21.22 -14.47
N ARG A 113 -20.35 20.67 -13.50
CA ARG A 113 -21.70 21.12 -13.16
C ARG A 113 -21.74 22.46 -12.43
N ASN A 114 -20.71 22.77 -11.65
CA ASN A 114 -20.61 24.01 -10.87
C ASN A 114 -19.94 25.15 -11.63
N VAL A 115 -19.43 24.91 -12.85
CA VAL A 115 -19.03 26.01 -13.74
C VAL A 115 -20.30 26.75 -14.16
N PRO A 116 -20.48 28.04 -13.77
CA PRO A 116 -21.61 28.81 -14.24
C PRO A 116 -21.57 28.82 -15.77
N ARG A 117 -22.69 28.43 -16.39
CA ARG A 117 -22.84 28.37 -17.84
C ARG A 117 -22.40 29.73 -18.39
N ARG A 118 -21.24 29.80 -19.05
CA ARG A 118 -20.76 31.05 -19.65
C ARG A 118 -21.85 31.51 -20.61
N GLU A 119 -22.41 32.70 -20.38
CA GLU A 119 -23.33 33.31 -21.33
C GLU A 119 -22.65 33.28 -22.71
N SER A 120 -23.35 32.72 -23.71
CA SER A 120 -22.82 32.70 -25.06
C SER A 120 -22.60 34.15 -25.52
N LEU A 121 -21.59 34.37 -26.36
CA LEU A 121 -21.35 35.67 -26.96
C LEU A 121 -22.61 36.16 -27.69
N GLU A 122 -23.39 35.26 -28.29
CA GLU A 122 -24.71 35.56 -28.87
C GLU A 122 -25.70 36.13 -27.83
N GLY A 123 -25.78 35.55 -26.64
CA GLY A 123 -26.65 36.05 -25.57
C GLY A 123 -26.24 37.45 -25.08
N LYS A 124 -24.93 37.73 -25.06
CA LYS A 124 -24.40 39.07 -24.77
C LYS A 124 -24.67 40.08 -25.87
N ILE A 125 -24.52 39.67 -27.13
CA ILE A 125 -24.77 40.54 -28.30
C ILE A 125 -26.26 40.89 -28.36
N LYS A 126 -27.16 39.93 -28.15
CA LYS A 126 -28.61 40.18 -28.20
C LYS A 126 -29.08 41.17 -27.14
N LYS A 127 -28.58 41.07 -25.91
CA LYS A 127 -28.84 42.05 -24.82
C LYS A 127 -28.32 43.47 -25.12
N TRP A 128 -27.40 43.62 -26.07
CA TRP A 128 -26.83 44.92 -26.44
C TRP A 128 -27.70 45.67 -27.47
N PHE A 129 -28.62 44.95 -28.12
CA PHE A 129 -29.52 45.48 -29.15
C PHE A 129 -31.00 45.47 -28.73
N GLU A 130 -31.31 45.07 -27.48
CA GLU A 130 -32.59 45.28 -26.79
C GLU A 130 -32.50 46.52 -25.89
#